data_AF-A0A9D7BKW5-F1
#
_entry.id   AF-A0A9D7BKW5-F1
#
_cell.length_a   1.000
_cell.length_b   1.000
_cell.length_c   1.000
_cell.angle_alpha   90.00
_cell.angle_beta   90.00
_cell.angle_gamma   90.00
#
_symmetry.space_group_name_H-M   'P 1'
#
loop_
_entity.id
_entity.type
_entity.pdbx_description
1 polymer ?
#
loop_
_entity_poly.entity_id
_entity_poly.type
_entity_poly.pdbx_seq_one_letter_code
_entity_poly.pdbx_strand_id
1 'polypeptide(L)'
;MKLKNFVFLFVLFFVNTVAQSQTLDEILNKYFENIGGREAISKVSSTKMTGKVNAQGMEFPTVMLSKGVKNKISFSFQGMEFVQPCFDGETGWQTNFMNMKAEKMEKEDSELLKSQFEDFPDAFFKIQR
;
A
#
# COMPACT_ATOMS: atom_id res chain seq x y z
N MET A 1 12.01 -55.49 6.54
CA MET A 1 11.53 -54.27 7.22
C MET A 1 10.45 -54.68 8.22
N LYS A 2 10.50 -54.25 9.50
CA LYS A 2 9.49 -54.68 10.51
C LYS A 2 8.12 -54.05 10.21
N LEU A 3 7.02 -54.71 10.56
CA LEU A 3 5.65 -54.22 10.34
C LEU A 3 5.43 -52.78 10.87
N LYS A 4 6.05 -52.45 12.02
CA LYS A 4 6.07 -51.08 12.58
C LYS A 4 6.66 -50.03 11.64
N ASN A 5 7.70 -50.36 10.87
CA ASN A 5 8.31 -49.47 9.90
C ASN A 5 7.39 -49.27 8.68
N PHE A 6 6.60 -50.29 8.31
CA PHE A 6 5.63 -50.18 7.21
C PHE A 6 4.44 -49.31 7.60
N VAL A 7 3.94 -49.47 8.82
CA VAL A 7 2.89 -48.61 9.40
C VAL A 7 3.38 -47.16 9.49
N PHE A 8 4.61 -46.93 9.93
CA PHE A 8 5.18 -45.59 10.02
C PHE A 8 5.31 -44.89 8.66
N LEU A 9 5.78 -45.61 7.63
CA LEU A 9 5.84 -45.09 6.26
C LEU A 9 4.44 -44.81 5.69
N PHE A 10 3.46 -45.65 6.00
CA PHE A 10 2.09 -45.48 5.53
C PHE A 10 1.42 -44.24 6.15
N VAL A 11 1.66 -43.99 7.45
CA VAL A 11 1.20 -42.78 8.13
C VAL A 11 1.86 -41.52 7.56
N LEU A 12 3.17 -41.53 7.33
CA LEU A 12 3.88 -40.40 6.70
C LEU A 12 3.37 -40.11 5.29
N PHE A 13 3.02 -41.14 4.51
CA PHE A 13 2.47 -40.96 3.16
C PHE A 13 1.06 -40.35 3.21
N PHE A 14 0.22 -40.76 4.18
CA PHE A 14 -1.13 -40.20 4.37
C PHE A 14 -1.13 -38.76 4.88
N VAL A 15 -0.17 -38.37 5.73
CA VAL A 15 -0.10 -36.97 6.23
C VAL A 15 0.18 -35.97 5.11
N ASN A 16 0.86 -36.38 4.03
CA ASN A 16 1.13 -35.51 2.89
C ASN A 16 -0.10 -35.27 1.99
N THR A 17 -1.09 -36.16 1.98
CA THR A 17 -2.28 -36.01 1.10
C THR A 17 -3.38 -35.11 1.70
N VAL A 18 -3.36 -34.91 3.03
CA VAL A 18 -4.29 -34.02 3.76
C VAL A 18 -3.74 -32.62 4.03
N ALA A 19 -2.49 -32.33 3.67
CA ALA A 19 -1.92 -31.00 3.76
C ALA A 19 -2.46 -30.10 2.63
N GLN A 20 -3.70 -29.60 2.80
CA GLN A 20 -4.28 -28.58 1.92
C GLN A 20 -3.82 -27.20 2.40
N SER A 21 -3.16 -26.45 1.50
CA SER A 21 -2.90 -25.03 1.70
C SER A 21 -4.21 -24.24 1.67
N GLN A 22 -4.22 -23.08 2.32
CA GLN A 22 -5.29 -22.10 2.13
C GLN A 22 -5.36 -21.69 0.66
N THR A 23 -6.58 -21.48 0.18
CA THR A 23 -6.81 -20.94 -1.16
C THR A 23 -6.63 -19.42 -1.18
N LEU A 24 -6.40 -18.83 -2.36
CA LEU A 24 -6.34 -17.37 -2.52
C LEU A 24 -7.63 -16.71 -2.00
N ASP A 25 -8.79 -17.28 -2.31
CA ASP A 25 -10.09 -16.73 -1.91
C ASP A 25 -10.26 -16.75 -0.39
N GLU A 26 -9.80 -17.80 0.29
CA GLU A 26 -9.80 -17.87 1.76
C GLU A 26 -8.90 -16.80 2.37
N ILE A 27 -7.71 -16.57 1.80
CA ILE A 27 -6.76 -15.56 2.28
C ILE A 27 -7.36 -14.16 2.10
N LEU A 28 -7.88 -13.85 0.91
CA LEU A 28 -8.49 -12.55 0.62
C LEU A 28 -9.74 -12.30 1.48
N ASN A 29 -10.60 -13.30 1.66
CA ASN A 29 -11.79 -13.17 2.49
C ASN A 29 -11.44 -12.87 3.95
N LYS A 30 -10.48 -13.60 4.54
CA LYS A 30 -9.99 -13.33 5.89
C LYS A 30 -9.35 -11.94 6.00
N TYR A 31 -8.56 -11.54 5.01
CA TYR A 31 -7.97 -10.21 4.96
C TYR A 31 -9.06 -9.12 5.03
N PHE A 32 -10.04 -9.18 4.12
CA PHE A 32 -11.11 -8.19 4.07
C PHE A 32 -11.98 -8.20 5.32
N GLU A 33 -12.32 -9.38 5.86
CA GLU A 33 -13.06 -9.50 7.12
C GLU A 33 -12.35 -8.76 8.26
N ASN A 34 -11.03 -8.94 8.38
CA ASN A 34 -10.23 -8.34 9.44
C ASN A 34 -10.07 -6.81 9.31
N ILE A 35 -10.13 -6.26 8.09
CA ILE A 35 -9.98 -4.81 7.85
C ILE A 35 -11.32 -4.06 7.73
N GLY A 36 -12.45 -4.70 8.06
CA GLY A 36 -13.78 -4.06 8.10
C GLY A 36 -14.70 -4.38 6.92
N GLY A 37 -14.30 -5.29 6.04
CA GLY A 37 -15.10 -5.83 4.94
C GLY A 37 -14.99 -5.05 3.64
N ARG A 38 -15.25 -5.73 2.52
CA ARG A 38 -15.19 -5.13 1.17
C ARG A 38 -16.13 -3.93 1.00
N GLU A 39 -17.30 -3.94 1.63
CA GLU A 39 -18.25 -2.83 1.57
C GLU A 39 -17.74 -1.57 2.28
N ALA A 40 -17.03 -1.71 3.40
CA ALA A 40 -16.45 -0.57 4.09
C ALA A 40 -15.30 0.03 3.27
N ILE A 41 -14.42 -0.84 2.75
CA ILE A 41 -13.29 -0.44 1.90
C ILE A 41 -13.77 0.23 0.61
N SER A 42 -14.83 -0.26 -0.03
CA SER A 42 -15.38 0.34 -1.26
C SER A 42 -15.92 1.75 -1.07
N LYS A 43 -16.29 2.13 0.17
CA LYS A 43 -16.75 3.47 0.54
C LYS A 43 -15.61 4.45 0.82
N VAL A 44 -14.36 3.98 0.91
CA VAL A 44 -13.19 4.84 1.12
C VAL A 44 -12.91 5.65 -0.15
N SER A 45 -13.28 6.93 -0.11
CA SER A 45 -13.08 7.86 -1.22
C SER A 45 -11.81 8.69 -1.10
N SER A 46 -11.29 8.85 0.12
CA SER A 46 -10.06 9.59 0.39
C SER A 46 -9.47 9.20 1.74
N THR A 47 -8.17 9.41 1.89
CA THR A 47 -7.45 9.19 3.14
C THR A 47 -6.62 10.43 3.51
N LYS A 48 -6.46 10.63 4.82
CA LYS A 48 -5.52 11.58 5.39
C LYS A 48 -4.67 10.84 6.41
N MET A 49 -3.38 10.80 6.17
CA MET A 49 -2.39 10.24 7.09
C MET A 49 -1.51 11.38 7.61
N THR A 50 -1.32 11.43 8.93
CA THR A 50 -0.45 12.40 9.58
C THR A 50 0.61 11.66 10.35
N GLY A 51 1.86 12.12 10.30
CA GLY A 51 2.95 11.47 11.00
C GLY A 51 4.19 12.34 11.06
N LYS A 52 5.32 11.71 11.34
CA LYS A 52 6.63 12.32 11.28
C LYS A 52 7.54 11.47 10.41
N VAL A 53 8.21 12.07 9.44
CA VAL A 53 9.24 11.41 8.65
C VAL A 53 10.59 11.75 9.26
N ASN A 54 11.43 10.73 9.49
CA ASN A 54 12.81 10.95 9.90
C ASN A 54 13.70 11.01 8.66
N ALA A 55 14.37 12.14 8.44
CA ALA A 55 15.39 12.27 7.42
C ALA A 55 16.66 12.86 8.05
N GLN A 56 17.78 12.15 7.88
CA GLN A 56 19.09 12.54 8.42
C GLN A 56 19.08 12.82 9.93
N GLY A 57 18.29 12.08 10.71
CA GLY A 57 18.18 12.25 12.16
C GLY A 57 17.25 13.39 12.61
N MET A 58 16.62 14.10 11.67
CA MET A 58 15.62 15.13 11.95
C MET A 58 14.21 14.60 11.67
N GLU A 59 13.26 14.90 12.56
CA GLU A 59 11.85 14.58 12.36
C GLU A 59 11.09 15.75 11.71
N PHE A 60 10.40 15.46 10.61
CA PHE A 60 9.56 16.42 9.90
C PHE A 60 8.09 16.02 10.05
N PRO A 61 7.22 16.87 10.61
CA PRO A 61 5.78 16.64 10.57
C PRO A 61 5.31 16.53 9.13
N THR A 62 4.61 15.45 8.79
CA THR A 62 4.19 15.12 7.43
C THR A 62 2.70 14.83 7.38
N VAL A 63 2.04 15.30 6.32
CA VAL A 63 0.66 14.99 5.98
C VAL A 63 0.62 14.40 4.58
N MET A 64 0.01 13.24 4.45
CA MET A 64 -0.28 12.59 3.17
C MET A 64 -1.80 12.57 2.97
N LEU A 65 -2.23 13.04 1.81
CA LEU A 65 -3.62 13.02 1.36
C LEU A 65 -3.69 12.16 0.10
N SER A 66 -4.68 11.27 0.01
CA SER A 66 -4.90 10.46 -1.19
C SER A 66 -6.38 10.40 -1.54
N LYS A 67 -6.69 10.39 -2.84
CA LYS A 67 -8.04 10.27 -3.39
C LYS A 67 -7.98 9.62 -4.77
N GLY A 68 -8.19 8.31 -4.83
CA GLY A 68 -7.88 7.53 -6.03
C GLY A 68 -6.38 7.66 -6.35
N VAL A 69 -6.05 7.92 -7.62
CA VAL A 69 -4.67 8.17 -8.06
C VAL A 69 -4.11 9.52 -7.60
N LYS A 70 -4.97 10.46 -7.18
CA LYS A 70 -4.53 11.80 -6.75
C LYS A 70 -3.89 11.71 -5.38
N ASN A 71 -2.78 12.41 -5.19
CA ASN A 71 -2.10 12.43 -3.91
C ASN A 71 -1.43 13.78 -3.64
N LYS A 72 -1.26 14.11 -2.37
CA LYS A 72 -0.43 15.23 -1.91
C LYS A 72 0.32 14.80 -0.67
N ILE A 73 1.63 14.89 -0.71
CA ILE A 73 2.50 14.75 0.45
C ILE A 73 3.08 16.13 0.76
N SER A 74 2.90 16.58 2.00
CA SER A 74 3.57 17.77 2.48
C SER A 74 4.22 17.55 3.83
N PHE A 75 5.31 18.25 4.06
CA PHE A 75 5.99 18.27 5.35
C PHE A 75 6.25 19.71 5.80
N SER A 76 6.34 19.91 7.10
CA SER A 76 6.63 21.22 7.67
C SER A 76 8.06 21.29 8.18
N PHE A 77 8.77 22.36 7.83
CA PHE A 77 10.10 22.65 8.36
C PHE A 77 10.21 24.15 8.66
N GLN A 78 10.62 24.49 9.88
CA GLN A 78 10.74 25.88 10.36
C GLN A 78 9.45 26.72 10.14
N GLY A 79 8.27 26.10 10.26
CA GLY A 79 6.98 26.76 10.06
C GLY A 79 6.57 26.94 8.59
N MET A 80 7.41 26.55 7.63
CA MET A 80 7.09 26.53 6.20
C MET A 80 6.53 25.15 5.81
N GLU A 81 5.58 25.11 4.88
CA GLU A 81 5.09 23.87 4.26
C GLU A 81 5.83 23.63 2.94
N PHE A 82 6.34 22.41 2.78
CA PHE A 82 6.94 21.92 1.54
C PHE A 82 6.06 20.80 0.98
N VAL A 83 5.72 20.89 -0.29
CA VAL A 83 4.90 19.90 -0.99
C VAL A 83 5.81 19.05 -1.85
N GLN A 84 5.92 17.76 -1.56
CA GLN A 84 6.74 16.84 -2.34
C GLN A 84 6.33 15.39 -2.07
N PRO A 85 5.78 14.67 -3.06
CA PRO A 85 5.16 15.14 -4.31
C PRO A 85 3.67 15.53 -4.14
N CYS A 86 3.10 16.18 -5.16
CA CYS A 86 1.66 16.35 -5.34
C CYS A 86 1.27 15.99 -6.77
N PHE A 87 0.20 15.22 -6.94
CA PHE A 87 -0.29 14.76 -8.24
C PHE A 87 -1.82 14.87 -8.29
N ASP A 88 -2.34 15.49 -9.35
CA ASP A 88 -3.78 15.75 -9.51
C ASP A 88 -4.51 14.70 -10.37
N GLY A 89 -3.80 13.69 -10.84
CA GLY A 89 -4.31 12.67 -11.77
C GLY A 89 -3.73 12.79 -13.18
N GLU A 90 -3.10 13.92 -13.51
CA GLU A 90 -2.51 14.18 -14.83
C GLU A 90 -1.08 14.72 -14.73
N THR A 91 -0.84 15.69 -13.84
CA THR A 91 0.46 16.37 -13.68
C THR A 91 0.95 16.30 -12.24
N GLY A 92 2.25 16.09 -12.07
CA GLY A 92 2.94 16.21 -10.79
C GLY A 92 3.50 17.62 -10.56
N TRP A 93 3.50 18.06 -9.31
CA TRP A 93 4.19 19.28 -8.85
C TRP A 93 4.90 19.02 -7.53
N GLN A 94 5.94 19.81 -7.30
CA GLN A 94 6.67 19.86 -6.03
C GLN A 94 7.09 21.29 -5.71
N THR A 95 7.40 21.58 -4.45
CA THR A 95 7.99 22.85 -4.05
C THR A 95 9.46 22.89 -4.48
N ASN A 96 9.84 23.89 -5.27
CA ASN A 96 11.23 24.21 -5.52
C ASN A 96 11.83 24.88 -4.29
N PHE A 97 12.80 24.22 -3.65
CA PHE A 97 13.41 24.69 -2.39
C PHE A 97 14.21 26.00 -2.53
N MET A 98 14.62 26.40 -3.74
CA MET A 98 15.40 27.61 -3.96
C MET A 98 14.53 28.86 -4.00
N ASN A 99 13.33 28.77 -4.55
CA ASN A 99 12.44 29.92 -4.76
C ASN A 99 11.07 29.78 -4.07
N MET A 100 10.82 28.66 -3.39
CA MET A 100 9.60 28.33 -2.64
C MET A 100 8.32 28.30 -3.48
N LYS A 101 8.42 28.17 -4.81
CA LYS A 101 7.27 28.07 -5.72
C LYS A 101 6.98 26.63 -6.10
N ALA A 102 5.76 26.37 -6.55
CA ALA A 102 5.42 25.12 -7.19
C ALA A 102 6.16 25.00 -8.53
N GLU A 103 6.84 23.89 -8.73
CA GLU A 103 7.52 23.49 -9.95
C GLU A 103 6.87 22.21 -10.47
N LYS A 104 6.58 22.20 -11.77
CA LYS A 104 6.02 21.04 -12.45
C LYS A 104 7.08 19.94 -12.50
N MET A 105 6.67 18.72 -12.15
CA MET A 105 7.53 17.54 -12.26
C MET A 105 7.63 17.11 -13.72
N GLU A 106 8.69 16.38 -14.04
CA GLU A 106 8.82 15.76 -15.35
C GLU A 106 7.67 14.77 -15.60
N LYS A 107 7.39 14.51 -16.88
CA LYS A 107 6.28 13.64 -17.28
C LYS A 107 6.45 12.22 -16.72
N GLU A 108 7.67 11.67 -16.80
CA GLU A 108 7.99 10.34 -16.27
C GLU A 108 7.76 10.25 -14.76
N ASP A 109 8.19 11.26 -14.00
CA ASP A 109 7.95 11.32 -12.56
C ASP A 109 6.44 11.40 -12.24
N SER A 110 5.67 12.14 -13.03
CA SER A 110 4.21 12.24 -12.89
C SER A 110 3.52 10.90 -13.17
N GLU A 111 3.99 10.15 -14.17
CA GLU A 111 3.48 8.82 -14.50
C GLU A 111 3.82 7.78 -13.42
N LEU A 112 5.00 7.89 -12.80
CA LEU A 112 5.37 7.07 -11.65
C LEU A 112 4.45 7.32 -10.45
N LEU A 113 4.08 8.57 -10.17
CA LEU A 113 3.12 8.88 -9.11
C LEU A 113 1.74 8.27 -9.40
N LYS A 114 1.31 8.24 -10.65
CA LYS A 114 0.05 7.60 -11.02
C LYS A 114 0.07 6.11 -10.70
N SER A 115 1.15 5.39 -11.03
CA SER A 115 1.23 3.94 -10.80
C SER A 115 1.27 3.60 -9.32
N GLN A 116 1.94 4.41 -8.49
CA GLN A 116 2.02 4.20 -7.04
C GLN A 116 0.65 4.22 -6.33
N PHE A 117 -0.31 4.98 -6.85
CA PHE A 117 -1.64 5.14 -6.25
C PHE A 117 -2.74 4.47 -7.09
N GLU A 118 -2.37 3.69 -8.12
CA GLU A 118 -3.34 2.99 -8.95
C GLU A 118 -4.14 1.97 -8.14
N ASP A 119 -3.53 1.39 -7.12
CA ASP A 119 -4.13 0.37 -6.25
C ASP A 119 -5.03 0.94 -5.14
N PHE A 120 -5.25 2.25 -5.08
CA PHE A 120 -6.18 2.85 -4.13
C PHE A 120 -7.62 2.27 -4.30
N PRO A 121 -8.35 1.99 -3.21
CA PRO A 121 -8.00 2.20 -1.80
C PRO A 121 -7.19 1.06 -1.16
N ASP A 122 -7.08 -0.08 -1.83
CA ASP A 122 -6.38 -1.27 -1.33
C ASP A 122 -5.96 -2.16 -2.53
N ALA A 123 -4.70 -2.61 -2.53
CA ALA A 123 -4.12 -3.36 -3.65
C ALA A 123 -4.81 -4.70 -3.90
N PHE A 124 -5.39 -5.33 -2.88
CA PHE A 124 -6.12 -6.57 -3.02
C PHE A 124 -7.57 -6.35 -3.45
N PHE A 125 -8.09 -5.12 -3.39
CA PHE A 125 -9.49 -4.84 -3.70
C PHE A 125 -9.82 -5.09 -5.17
N LYS A 126 -8.86 -4.85 -6.07
CA LYS A 126 -9.01 -5.07 -7.51
C LYS A 126 -8.70 -6.49 -7.96
N ILE A 127 -8.15 -7.34 -7.07
CA ILE A 127 -7.86 -8.73 -7.39
C ILE A 127 -9.16 -9.53 -7.30
N GLN A 128 -9.79 -9.74 -8.47
CA GLN A 128 -10.86 -10.72 -8.66
C GLN A 128 -10.46 -11.67 -9.79
N ARG A 129 -10.74 -12.97 -9.60
CA ARG A 129 -10.58 -13.97 -10.67
C ARG A 129 -11.63 -13.80 -11.75
#